data_AF-A0A7S8CWX2-F1
#
_entry.id   AF-A0A7S8CWX2-F1
#
_cell.length_a   1.000
_cell.length_b   1.000
_cell.length_c   1.000
_cell.angle_alpha   90.00
_cell.angle_beta   90.00
_cell.angle_gamma   90.00
#
_symmetry.space_group_name_H-M   'P 1'
#
loop_
_entity.id
_entity.type
_entity.pdbx_description
1 polymer ?
#
loop_
_entity_poly.entity_id
_entity_poly.type
_entity_poly.pdbx_seq_one_letter_code
_entity_poly.pdbx_strand_id
1 'polypeptide(L)'
;MIQTAGKVFVIIDALDECTAREELLQWLKHLASKKAQLIVTGRPEVEFRSAIPQSFDKLNCVQLDKNVINADIRSYVEAALEQKPDFVDKKLSPSILEEIRDKIGEGADGMFRWAACQLETLARCLSPAAIEITLMSLPRDLNETYRRMVQNIPSEYKSSAIRLLQFLVHTRRPLTLPEAVEVIATEINQEPRGFDVKRRLFQAADILRYCPSLVTIAEATNYDETVDELHLAHFSVKEYLLEQAEFDLESASIVITRTCLTYLGDIKNNCSIIRSDFPMARYAAEYWTEYAVSAETSEDIVRTTLDSQGPQEI
;
A
#
# COMPACT_ATOMS: atom_id res chain seq x y z
N MET A 1 14.34 26.54 -16.50
CA MET A 1 15.24 25.45 -16.07
C MET A 1 15.60 24.48 -17.20
N ILE A 2 14.65 23.86 -17.92
CA ILE A 2 15.00 22.88 -18.97
C ILE A 2 15.58 23.52 -20.25
N GLN A 3 15.21 24.76 -20.58
CA GLN A 3 15.74 25.45 -21.77
C GLN A 3 17.26 25.75 -21.70
N THR A 4 17.78 25.86 -20.48
CA THR A 4 19.20 26.11 -20.15
C THR A 4 19.99 24.82 -19.89
N ALA A 5 19.30 23.70 -19.65
CA ALA A 5 19.92 22.38 -19.55
C ALA A 5 20.19 21.81 -20.96
N GLY A 6 21.10 20.83 -21.04
CA GLY A 6 21.33 20.04 -22.25
C GLY A 6 20.10 19.18 -22.61
N LYS A 7 20.32 18.05 -23.30
CA LYS A 7 19.24 17.10 -23.57
C LYS A 7 18.80 16.45 -22.25
N VAL A 8 17.51 16.52 -21.92
CA VAL A 8 16.89 15.98 -20.69
C VAL A 8 16.01 14.79 -21.05
N PHE A 9 15.99 13.79 -20.17
CA PHE A 9 15.09 12.65 -20.23
C PHE A 9 14.21 12.66 -18.98
N VAL A 10 12.91 12.53 -19.17
CA VAL A 10 11.93 12.46 -18.07
C VAL A 10 11.18 11.14 -18.20
N ILE A 11 11.16 10.37 -17.14
CA ILE A 11 10.41 9.12 -17.04
C ILE A 11 9.32 9.34 -16.02
N ILE A 12 8.07 9.12 -16.43
CA ILE A 12 6.90 9.20 -15.57
C ILE A 12 6.33 7.80 -15.49
N ASP A 13 6.44 7.21 -14.31
CA ASP A 13 5.88 5.90 -14.03
C ASP A 13 4.44 6.01 -13.53
N ALA A 14 3.59 5.08 -13.95
CA ALA A 14 2.21 4.92 -13.50
C ALA A 14 1.38 6.22 -13.51
N LEU A 15 1.33 6.91 -14.67
CA LEU A 15 0.58 8.17 -14.80
C LEU A 15 -0.90 8.04 -14.40
N ASP A 16 -1.49 6.85 -14.57
CA ASP A 16 -2.86 6.58 -14.17
C ASP A 16 -3.11 6.67 -12.65
N GLU A 17 -2.06 6.57 -11.82
CA GLU A 17 -2.13 6.74 -10.35
C GLU A 17 -2.07 8.23 -9.92
N CYS A 18 -1.84 9.15 -10.85
CA CYS A 18 -1.73 10.58 -10.55
C CYS A 18 -3.11 11.21 -10.29
N THR A 19 -3.29 11.87 -9.14
CA THR A 19 -4.53 12.59 -8.82
C THR A 19 -4.70 13.88 -9.63
N ALA A 20 -3.60 14.53 -10.01
CA ALA A 20 -3.57 15.74 -10.85
C ALA A 20 -3.24 15.41 -12.33
N ARG A 21 -3.70 14.24 -12.80
CA ARG A 21 -3.35 13.66 -14.11
C ARG A 21 -3.62 14.59 -15.30
N GLU A 22 -4.73 15.31 -15.30
CA GLU A 22 -5.08 16.22 -16.40
C GLU A 22 -4.11 17.41 -16.51
N GLU A 23 -3.78 18.05 -15.38
CA GLU A 23 -2.83 19.17 -15.32
C GLU A 23 -1.43 18.71 -15.73
N LEU A 24 -1.01 17.54 -15.24
CA LEU A 24 0.28 16.94 -15.61
C LEU A 24 0.34 16.62 -17.11
N LEU A 25 -0.72 16.05 -17.68
CA LEU A 25 -0.80 15.79 -19.11
C LEU A 25 -0.72 17.07 -19.94
N GLN A 26 -1.39 18.15 -19.53
CA GLN A 26 -1.29 19.44 -20.20
C GLN A 26 0.15 19.97 -20.15
N TRP A 27 0.80 19.88 -19.00
CA TRP A 27 2.20 20.28 -18.85
C TRP A 27 3.15 19.45 -19.74
N LEU A 28 2.96 18.13 -19.80
CA LEU A 28 3.79 17.24 -20.61
C LEU A 28 3.73 17.55 -22.11
N LYS A 29 2.56 17.94 -22.62
CA LYS A 29 2.40 18.37 -24.02
C LYS A 29 3.31 19.55 -24.37
N HIS A 30 3.52 20.46 -23.42
CA HIS A 30 4.40 21.62 -23.60
C HIS A 30 5.87 21.31 -23.35
N LEU A 31 6.17 20.22 -22.63
CA LEU A 31 7.54 19.81 -22.32
C LEU A 31 8.19 19.04 -23.47
N ALA A 32 7.43 18.18 -24.15
CA ALA A 32 7.91 17.34 -25.23
C ALA A 32 8.54 18.20 -26.35
N SER A 33 9.86 18.09 -26.51
CA SER A 33 10.61 18.90 -27.46
C SER A 33 11.92 18.22 -27.87
N LYS A 34 12.65 18.78 -28.83
CA LYS A 34 13.97 18.26 -29.21
C LYS A 34 14.97 18.21 -28.05
N LYS A 35 14.76 18.99 -26.98
CA LYS A 35 15.62 19.03 -25.80
C LYS A 35 15.11 18.19 -24.62
N ALA A 36 13.86 17.73 -24.65
CA ALA A 36 13.27 16.94 -23.56
C ALA A 36 12.53 15.73 -24.13
N GLN A 37 13.04 14.54 -23.84
CA GLN A 37 12.44 13.26 -24.23
C GLN A 37 11.66 12.68 -23.05
N LEU A 38 10.46 12.17 -23.34
CA LEU A 38 9.53 11.66 -22.35
C LEU A 38 9.34 10.15 -22.55
N ILE A 39 9.33 9.40 -21.46
CA ILE A 39 8.74 8.07 -21.38
C ILE A 39 7.64 8.15 -20.32
N VAL A 40 6.43 7.74 -20.69
CA VAL A 40 5.28 7.73 -19.79
C VAL A 40 4.70 6.33 -19.80
N THR A 41 4.56 5.72 -18.62
CA THR A 41 3.91 4.43 -18.46
C THR A 41 2.53 4.63 -17.83
N GLY A 42 1.65 3.66 -18.06
CA GLY A 42 0.37 3.58 -17.36
C GLY A 42 -0.53 2.51 -17.94
N ARG A 43 -1.66 2.29 -17.27
CA ARG A 43 -2.65 1.28 -17.66
C ARG A 43 -3.44 1.72 -18.91
N PRO A 44 -3.95 0.76 -19.72
CA PRO A 44 -4.70 1.07 -20.93
C PRO A 44 -6.13 1.53 -20.60
N GLU A 45 -6.27 2.58 -19.78
CA GLU A 45 -7.50 3.30 -19.46
C GLU A 45 -7.92 4.20 -20.64
N VAL A 46 -9.06 4.88 -20.50
CA VAL A 46 -9.68 5.67 -21.58
C VAL A 46 -8.69 6.67 -22.18
N GLU A 47 -7.90 7.35 -21.34
CA GLU A 47 -6.94 8.36 -21.76
C GLU A 47 -5.76 7.77 -22.54
N PHE A 48 -5.22 6.63 -22.10
CA PHE A 48 -4.15 5.90 -22.80
C PHE A 48 -4.63 5.31 -24.14
N ARG A 49 -5.93 5.05 -24.27
CA ARG A 49 -6.53 4.58 -25.53
C ARG A 49 -6.91 5.71 -26.49
N SER A 50 -7.06 6.95 -26.00
CA SER A 50 -7.61 8.06 -26.80
C SER A 50 -6.77 9.33 -26.72
N ALA A 51 -6.81 10.05 -25.59
CA ALA A 51 -6.20 11.37 -25.43
C ALA A 51 -4.67 11.38 -25.60
N ILE A 52 -3.98 10.36 -25.10
CA ILE A 52 -2.50 10.26 -25.18
C ILE A 52 -2.06 9.98 -26.63
N PRO A 53 -2.58 8.96 -27.35
CA PRO A 53 -2.26 8.76 -28.77
C PRO A 53 -2.55 9.98 -29.65
N GLN A 54 -3.63 10.73 -29.36
CA GLN A 54 -3.96 11.96 -30.08
C GLN A 54 -2.94 13.09 -29.81
N SER A 55 -2.40 13.15 -28.60
CA SER A 55 -1.51 14.25 -28.18
C SER A 55 -0.03 13.98 -28.49
N PHE A 56 0.39 12.71 -28.51
CA PHE A 56 1.80 12.31 -28.62
C PHE A 56 2.12 11.45 -29.85
N ASP A 57 1.17 11.32 -30.79
CA ASP A 57 1.21 10.41 -31.94
C ASP A 57 1.13 8.93 -31.52
N LYS A 58 0.17 8.20 -32.11
CA LYS A 58 -0.03 6.77 -31.88
C LYS A 58 1.21 5.93 -32.18
N LEU A 59 2.07 6.37 -33.11
CA LEU A 59 3.33 5.69 -33.41
C LEU A 59 4.32 5.68 -32.24
N ASN A 60 4.19 6.61 -31.30
CA ASN A 60 5.00 6.67 -30.09
C ASN A 60 4.36 5.92 -28.90
N CYS A 61 3.20 5.30 -29.10
CA CYS A 61 2.52 4.51 -28.07
C CYS A 61 2.83 3.03 -28.26
N VAL A 62 3.49 2.43 -27.27
CA VAL A 62 3.76 0.99 -27.23
C VAL A 62 2.76 0.34 -26.29
N GLN A 63 1.85 -0.45 -26.85
CA GLN A 63 0.97 -1.29 -26.05
C GLN A 63 1.68 -2.60 -25.74
N LEU A 64 1.81 -2.93 -24.46
CA LEU A 64 2.36 -4.21 -24.03
C LEU A 64 1.30 -5.31 -24.25
N ASP A 65 1.66 -6.31 -25.06
CA ASP A 65 0.80 -7.45 -25.35
C ASP A 65 0.82 -8.45 -24.18
N LYS A 66 -0.37 -8.93 -23.80
CA LYS A 66 -0.52 -9.88 -22.69
C LYS A 66 0.28 -11.17 -22.88
N ASN A 67 0.41 -11.69 -24.09
CA ASN A 67 1.12 -12.95 -24.34
C ASN A 67 2.64 -12.76 -24.14
N VAL A 68 3.17 -11.62 -24.54
CA VAL A 68 4.58 -11.26 -24.30
C VAL A 68 4.82 -11.11 -22.80
N ILE A 69 3.94 -10.42 -22.08
CA ILE A 69 4.01 -10.29 -20.63
C ILE A 69 3.99 -11.66 -19.94
N ASN A 70 3.13 -12.59 -20.39
CA ASN A 70 3.10 -13.95 -19.84
C ASN A 70 4.41 -14.72 -20.05
N ALA A 71 5.12 -14.49 -21.17
CA ALA A 71 6.45 -15.07 -21.37
C ALA A 71 7.48 -14.49 -20.37
N ASP A 72 7.41 -13.20 -20.09
CA ASP A 72 8.27 -12.55 -19.09
C ASP A 72 7.93 -13.02 -17.67
N ILE A 73 6.65 -13.23 -17.34
CA ILE A 73 6.22 -13.78 -16.05
C ILE A 73 6.78 -15.20 -15.85
N ARG A 74 6.74 -16.05 -16.89
CA ARG A 74 7.36 -17.38 -16.82
C ARG A 74 8.86 -17.30 -16.53
N SER A 75 9.55 -16.37 -17.21
CA SER A 75 10.97 -16.14 -16.98
C SER A 75 11.25 -15.63 -15.56
N TYR A 76 10.38 -14.78 -15.03
CA TYR A 76 10.43 -14.31 -13.64
C TYR A 76 10.22 -15.45 -12.63
N VAL A 77 9.23 -16.33 -12.87
CA VAL A 77 8.98 -17.51 -12.02
C VAL A 77 10.19 -18.43 -12.03
N GLU A 78 10.78 -18.68 -13.21
CA GLU A 78 11.97 -19.51 -13.34
C GLU A 78 13.15 -18.95 -12.55
N ALA A 79 13.46 -17.67 -12.78
CA ALA A 79 14.53 -16.99 -12.05
C ALA A 79 14.29 -17.01 -10.53
N ALA A 80 13.03 -16.85 -10.08
CA ALA A 80 12.71 -16.91 -8.67
C ALA A 80 12.97 -18.30 -8.06
N LEU A 81 12.64 -19.38 -8.77
CA LEU A 81 12.86 -20.75 -8.30
C LEU A 81 14.36 -21.12 -8.28
N GLU A 82 15.14 -20.59 -9.20
CA GLU A 82 16.58 -20.89 -9.32
C GLU A 82 17.46 -20.03 -8.40
N GLN A 83 17.03 -18.80 -8.08
CA GLN A 83 17.90 -17.80 -7.45
C GLN A 83 17.48 -17.42 -6.03
N LYS A 84 16.19 -17.53 -5.66
CA LYS A 84 15.76 -17.15 -4.31
C LYS A 84 16.12 -18.25 -3.30
N PRO A 85 16.81 -17.94 -2.19
CA PRO A 85 17.15 -18.92 -1.16
C PRO A 85 15.92 -19.69 -0.64
N ASP A 86 14.78 -19.00 -0.52
CA ASP A 86 13.51 -19.59 -0.10
C ASP A 86 13.08 -20.80 -0.94
N PHE A 87 13.51 -20.91 -2.20
CA PHE A 87 13.23 -22.09 -3.05
C PHE A 87 14.44 -22.99 -3.21
N VAL A 88 15.64 -22.41 -3.39
CA VAL A 88 16.89 -23.16 -3.57
C VAL A 88 17.18 -24.05 -2.35
N ASP A 89 16.99 -23.52 -1.15
CA ASP A 89 17.28 -24.25 0.09
C ASP A 89 16.29 -25.38 0.36
N LYS A 90 15.07 -25.28 -0.20
CA LYS A 90 14.04 -26.33 -0.08
C LYS A 90 14.35 -27.59 -0.89
N LYS A 91 15.27 -27.52 -1.87
CA LYS A 91 15.66 -28.64 -2.75
C LYS A 91 14.45 -29.40 -3.32
N LEU A 92 13.51 -28.65 -3.90
CA LEU A 92 12.26 -29.19 -4.44
C LEU A 92 12.52 -30.22 -5.54
N SER A 93 11.65 -31.24 -5.65
CA SER A 93 11.75 -32.21 -6.72
C SER A 93 11.50 -31.56 -8.08
N PRO A 94 12.05 -32.12 -9.19
CA PRO A 94 11.76 -31.63 -10.53
C PRO A 94 10.26 -31.56 -10.84
N SER A 95 9.46 -32.50 -10.31
CA SER A 95 8.01 -32.51 -10.50
C SER A 95 7.31 -31.32 -9.88
N ILE A 96 7.72 -30.91 -8.67
CA ILE A 96 7.13 -29.75 -7.99
C ILE A 96 7.55 -28.47 -8.70
N LEU A 97 8.81 -28.37 -9.14
CA LEU A 97 9.30 -27.21 -9.89
C LEU A 97 8.49 -27.01 -11.18
N GLU A 98 8.29 -28.08 -11.96
CA GLU A 98 7.42 -28.04 -13.15
C GLU A 98 5.99 -27.63 -12.80
N GLU A 99 5.39 -28.18 -11.74
CA GLU A 99 4.03 -27.80 -11.36
C GLU A 99 3.91 -26.31 -10.98
N ILE A 100 4.93 -25.75 -10.31
CA ILE A 100 4.97 -24.31 -9.99
C ILE A 100 5.09 -23.49 -11.28
N ARG A 101 5.99 -23.88 -12.19
CA ARG A 101 6.20 -23.21 -13.49
C ARG A 101 4.92 -23.17 -14.30
N ASP A 102 4.24 -24.30 -14.41
CA ASP A 102 2.99 -24.42 -15.17
C ASP A 102 1.89 -23.58 -14.52
N LYS A 103 1.59 -23.83 -13.24
CA LYS A 103 0.43 -23.20 -12.60
C LYS A 103 0.59 -21.70 -12.40
N ILE A 104 1.78 -21.22 -12.02
CA ILE A 104 2.00 -19.79 -11.79
C ILE A 104 2.35 -19.09 -13.11
N GLY A 105 3.23 -19.68 -13.92
CA GLY A 105 3.67 -19.10 -15.17
C GLY A 105 2.56 -18.96 -16.21
N GLU A 106 1.60 -19.91 -16.25
CA GLU A 106 0.45 -19.84 -17.16
C GLU A 106 -0.78 -19.16 -16.51
N GLY A 107 -0.93 -19.27 -15.19
CA GLY A 107 -2.10 -18.76 -14.46
C GLY A 107 -2.14 -17.25 -14.23
N ALA A 108 -1.04 -16.54 -14.50
CA ALA A 108 -0.92 -15.13 -14.13
C ALA A 108 -1.73 -14.14 -14.99
N ASP A 109 -2.18 -14.52 -16.19
CA ASP A 109 -2.92 -13.67 -17.15
C ASP A 109 -2.42 -12.21 -17.26
N GLY A 110 -1.09 -12.05 -17.40
CA GLY A 110 -0.44 -10.74 -17.53
C GLY A 110 -0.23 -9.99 -16.22
N MET A 111 -0.49 -10.61 -15.06
CA MET A 111 -0.37 -9.97 -13.74
C MET A 111 0.87 -10.46 -12.99
N PHE A 112 1.99 -9.73 -13.14
CA PHE A 112 3.21 -9.99 -12.36
C PHE A 112 2.97 -10.05 -10.85
N ARG A 113 2.12 -9.14 -10.34
CA ARG A 113 1.81 -9.08 -8.91
C ARG A 113 1.14 -10.36 -8.41
N TRP A 114 0.29 -10.99 -9.24
CA TRP A 114 -0.35 -12.25 -8.88
C TRP A 114 0.69 -13.36 -8.74
N ALA A 115 1.59 -13.48 -9.71
CA ALA A 115 2.67 -14.46 -9.68
C ALA A 115 3.60 -14.24 -8.48
N ALA A 116 3.97 -12.99 -8.19
CA ALA A 116 4.77 -12.64 -7.03
C ALA A 116 4.10 -13.06 -5.70
N CYS A 117 2.81 -12.75 -5.52
CA CYS A 117 2.05 -13.16 -4.34
C CYS A 117 1.99 -14.69 -4.17
N GLN A 118 1.81 -15.43 -5.26
CA GLN A 118 1.78 -16.89 -5.21
C GLN A 118 3.14 -17.47 -4.83
N LEU A 119 4.23 -16.95 -5.42
CA LEU A 119 5.59 -17.35 -5.05
C LEU A 119 5.90 -17.03 -3.59
N GLU A 120 5.54 -15.85 -3.07
CA GLU A 120 5.70 -15.53 -1.66
C GLU A 120 4.89 -16.47 -0.74
N THR A 121 3.73 -16.92 -1.19
CA THR A 121 2.91 -17.90 -0.45
C THR A 121 3.61 -19.27 -0.42
N LEU A 122 4.11 -19.74 -1.56
CA LEU A 122 4.84 -21.00 -1.66
C LEU A 122 6.17 -21.00 -0.90
N ALA A 123 6.88 -19.87 -0.86
CA ALA A 123 8.10 -19.70 -0.10
C ALA A 123 7.90 -20.00 1.40
N ARG A 124 6.72 -19.68 1.94
CA ARG A 124 6.36 -19.92 3.36
C ARG A 124 5.97 -21.38 3.64
N CYS A 125 5.73 -22.21 2.64
CA CYS A 125 5.38 -23.62 2.85
C CYS A 125 6.57 -24.40 3.44
N LEU A 126 6.35 -25.12 4.54
CA LEU A 126 7.40 -25.85 5.26
C LEU A 126 7.63 -27.29 4.78
N SER A 127 6.78 -27.80 3.89
CA SER A 127 6.88 -29.16 3.36
C SER A 127 6.44 -29.24 1.89
N PRO A 128 6.92 -30.26 1.13
CA PRO A 128 6.43 -30.53 -0.22
C PRO A 128 4.90 -30.68 -0.28
N ALA A 129 4.31 -31.40 0.67
CA ALA A 129 2.86 -31.56 0.75
C ALA A 129 2.11 -30.22 0.92
N ALA A 130 2.66 -29.28 1.69
CA ALA A 130 2.07 -27.94 1.83
C ALA A 130 2.14 -27.13 0.52
N ILE A 131 3.22 -27.30 -0.27
CA ILE A 131 3.34 -26.70 -1.61
C ILE A 131 2.26 -27.28 -2.54
N GLU A 132 2.14 -28.61 -2.61
CA GLU A 132 1.15 -29.28 -3.47
C GLU A 132 -0.29 -28.86 -3.11
N ILE A 133 -0.63 -28.80 -1.83
CA ILE A 133 -1.94 -28.30 -1.35
C ILE A 133 -2.17 -26.84 -1.77
N THR A 134 -1.15 -26.00 -1.65
CA THR A 134 -1.23 -24.58 -2.05
C THR A 134 -1.43 -24.44 -3.56
N LEU A 135 -0.69 -25.22 -4.35
CA LEU A 135 -0.82 -25.28 -5.81
C LEU A 135 -2.19 -25.81 -6.27
N MET A 136 -2.85 -26.67 -5.50
CA MET A 136 -4.22 -27.12 -5.78
C MET A 136 -5.28 -26.06 -5.50
N SER A 137 -4.95 -25.06 -4.69
CA SER A 137 -5.89 -24.06 -4.21
C SER A 137 -5.46 -22.64 -4.57
N LEU A 138 -4.77 -22.42 -5.69
CA LEU A 138 -4.36 -21.08 -6.09
C LEU A 138 -5.57 -20.13 -6.27
N PRO A 139 -5.43 -18.85 -5.88
CA PRO A 139 -6.44 -17.84 -6.14
C PRO A 139 -6.57 -17.57 -7.65
N ARG A 140 -7.79 -17.35 -8.14
CA ARG A 140 -8.06 -17.13 -9.57
C ARG A 140 -7.42 -15.84 -10.09
N ASP A 141 -7.38 -14.80 -9.28
CA ASP A 141 -6.95 -13.46 -9.66
C ASP A 141 -6.40 -12.68 -8.45
N LEU A 142 -6.01 -11.42 -8.69
CA LEU A 142 -5.51 -10.54 -7.64
C LEU A 142 -6.56 -10.23 -6.56
N ASN A 143 -7.83 -10.04 -6.93
CA ASN A 143 -8.89 -9.74 -5.96
C ASN A 143 -9.11 -10.90 -5.00
N GLU A 144 -9.15 -12.14 -5.51
CA GLU A 144 -9.18 -13.32 -4.65
C GLU A 144 -7.90 -13.45 -3.81
N THR A 145 -6.74 -13.14 -4.36
CA THR A 145 -5.46 -13.16 -3.63
C THR A 145 -5.53 -12.22 -2.43
N TYR A 146 -5.89 -10.95 -2.63
CA TYR A 146 -5.97 -9.95 -1.57
C TYR A 146 -7.06 -10.27 -0.55
N ARG A 147 -8.24 -10.74 -1.01
CA ARG A 147 -9.31 -11.21 -0.12
C ARG A 147 -8.81 -12.28 0.84
N ARG A 148 -8.10 -13.29 0.33
CA ARG A 148 -7.55 -14.36 1.18
C ARG A 148 -6.49 -13.83 2.15
N MET A 149 -5.63 -12.91 1.72
CA MET A 149 -4.64 -12.26 2.59
C MET A 149 -5.32 -11.53 3.76
N VAL A 150 -6.33 -10.70 3.49
CA VAL A 150 -7.09 -9.97 4.52
C VAL A 150 -7.87 -10.93 5.43
N GLN A 151 -8.46 -12.00 4.87
CA GLN A 151 -9.19 -13.00 5.64
C GLN A 151 -8.28 -13.78 6.59
N ASN A 152 -7.06 -14.11 6.15
CA ASN A 152 -6.08 -14.91 6.89
C ASN A 152 -5.29 -14.12 7.95
N ILE A 153 -5.52 -12.81 8.08
CA ILE A 153 -4.94 -12.04 9.20
C ILE A 153 -5.42 -12.67 10.52
N PRO A 154 -4.50 -13.05 11.43
CA PRO A 154 -4.87 -13.64 12.73
C PRO A 154 -5.85 -12.74 13.49
N SER A 155 -6.84 -13.35 14.15
CA SER A 155 -7.91 -12.62 14.84
C SER A 155 -7.39 -11.61 15.87
N GLU A 156 -6.28 -11.93 16.54
CA GLU A 156 -5.58 -11.06 17.49
C GLU A 156 -5.01 -9.78 16.87
N TYR A 157 -4.63 -9.81 15.59
CA TYR A 157 -4.09 -8.65 14.87
C TYR A 157 -5.10 -7.98 13.97
N LYS A 158 -6.24 -8.62 13.70
CA LYS A 158 -7.17 -8.24 12.63
C LYS A 158 -7.70 -6.82 12.78
N SER A 159 -8.14 -6.41 13.97
CA SER A 159 -8.66 -5.05 14.19
C SER A 159 -7.59 -3.98 13.94
N SER A 160 -6.38 -4.19 14.43
CA SER A 160 -5.25 -3.26 14.24
C SER A 160 -4.74 -3.25 12.81
N ALA A 161 -4.74 -4.40 12.14
CA ALA A 161 -4.35 -4.54 10.74
C ALA A 161 -5.33 -3.83 9.80
N ILE A 162 -6.64 -4.01 10.00
CA ILE A 162 -7.67 -3.29 9.23
C ILE A 162 -7.55 -1.79 9.46
N ARG A 163 -7.41 -1.35 10.72
CA ARG A 163 -7.17 0.06 11.06
C ARG A 163 -5.94 0.61 10.32
N LEU A 164 -4.81 -0.11 10.36
CA LEU A 164 -3.60 0.30 9.66
C LEU A 164 -3.81 0.41 8.14
N LEU A 165 -4.50 -0.56 7.54
CA LEU A 165 -4.81 -0.53 6.10
C LEU A 165 -5.75 0.64 5.74
N GLN A 166 -6.74 0.97 6.59
CA GLN A 166 -7.60 2.15 6.38
C GLN A 166 -6.78 3.44 6.39
N PHE A 167 -5.80 3.56 7.29
CA PHE A 167 -4.83 4.66 7.26
C PHE A 167 -4.06 4.66 5.93
N LEU A 168 -3.42 3.56 5.54
CA LEU A 168 -2.60 3.51 4.33
C LEU A 168 -3.39 3.80 3.03
N VAL A 169 -4.68 3.49 2.99
CA VAL A 169 -5.54 3.81 1.85
C VAL A 169 -5.81 5.32 1.76
N HIS A 170 -6.06 6.00 2.89
CA HIS A 170 -6.62 7.36 2.93
C HIS A 170 -5.69 8.45 3.51
N THR A 171 -4.50 8.11 3.96
CA THR A 171 -3.52 9.07 4.48
C THR A 171 -3.15 10.13 3.42
N ARG A 172 -3.06 11.40 3.84
CA ARG A 172 -2.76 12.54 2.95
C ARG A 172 -1.30 12.56 2.49
N ARG A 173 -0.43 12.01 3.31
CA ARG A 173 0.97 11.70 3.01
C ARG A 173 1.28 10.30 3.52
N PRO A 174 2.30 9.62 2.98
CA PRO A 174 2.77 8.37 3.56
C PRO A 174 3.02 8.50 5.07
N LEU A 175 2.67 7.44 5.80
CA LEU A 175 3.02 7.33 7.21
C LEU A 175 4.49 6.94 7.31
N THR A 176 5.23 7.62 8.18
CA THR A 176 6.53 7.09 8.58
C THR A 176 6.33 5.80 9.36
N LEU A 177 7.33 4.92 9.33
CA LEU A 177 7.27 3.64 10.02
C LEU A 177 7.00 3.81 11.54
N PRO A 178 7.61 4.77 12.26
CA PRO A 178 7.26 5.03 13.66
C PRO A 178 5.82 5.49 13.85
N GLU A 179 5.26 6.33 12.95
CA GLU A 179 3.85 6.74 13.02
C GLU A 179 2.91 5.55 12.84
N ALA A 180 3.21 4.64 11.91
CA ALA A 180 2.43 3.43 11.70
C ALA A 180 2.44 2.50 12.93
N VAL A 181 3.54 2.45 13.69
CA VAL A 181 3.61 1.72 14.97
C VAL A 181 2.65 2.32 16.01
N GLU A 182 2.51 3.65 16.06
CA GLU A 182 1.57 4.30 16.98
C GLU A 182 0.10 3.99 16.62
N VAL A 183 -0.22 3.86 15.33
CA VAL A 183 -1.56 3.42 14.86
C VAL A 183 -1.90 2.03 15.40
N ILE A 184 -0.92 1.10 15.39
CA ILE A 184 -1.09 -0.25 15.96
C ILE A 184 -1.23 -0.18 17.48
N ALA A 185 -0.42 0.64 18.15
CA ALA A 185 -0.41 0.79 19.61
C ALA A 185 -1.64 1.54 20.18
N THR A 186 -2.49 2.12 19.33
CA THR A 186 -3.72 2.83 19.72
C THR A 186 -4.94 1.94 19.56
N GLU A 187 -5.61 1.60 20.67
CA GLU A 187 -6.83 0.78 20.68
C GLU A 187 -8.09 1.63 20.73
N ILE A 188 -9.02 1.39 19.79
CA ILE A 188 -10.27 2.15 19.66
C ILE A 188 -11.52 1.26 19.60
N ASN A 189 -11.35 -0.06 19.45
CA ASN A 189 -12.40 -1.03 19.22
C ASN A 189 -12.80 -1.74 20.51
N GLN A 190 -11.83 -2.09 21.36
CA GLN A 190 -12.04 -2.86 22.58
C GLN A 190 -11.63 -2.08 23.84
N GLU A 191 -12.33 -2.30 24.95
CA GLU A 191 -11.96 -1.72 26.24
C GLU A 191 -10.82 -2.52 26.90
N PRO A 192 -9.83 -1.86 27.56
CA PRO A 192 -9.70 -0.41 27.67
C PRO A 192 -9.18 0.21 26.36
N ARG A 193 -9.91 1.20 25.85
CA ARG A 193 -9.48 2.04 24.74
C ARG A 193 -8.37 2.97 25.19
N GLY A 194 -7.48 3.32 24.27
CA GLY A 194 -6.39 4.23 24.54
C GLY A 194 -5.14 3.91 23.75
N PHE A 195 -4.23 4.88 23.74
CA PHE A 195 -2.85 4.68 23.34
C PHE A 195 -2.02 4.17 24.52
N ASP A 196 -1.23 3.12 24.30
CA ASP A 196 -0.30 2.59 25.29
C ASP A 196 1.07 2.33 24.66
N VAL A 197 2.10 3.00 25.18
CA VAL A 197 3.51 2.82 24.76
C VAL A 197 3.95 1.36 24.87
N LYS A 198 3.40 0.58 25.80
CA LYS A 198 3.69 -0.85 25.97
C LYS A 198 3.13 -1.73 24.85
N ARG A 199 2.22 -1.21 24.03
CA ARG A 199 1.67 -1.87 22.84
C ARG A 199 2.46 -1.57 21.56
N ARG A 200 3.52 -0.75 21.64
CA ARG A 200 4.47 -0.58 20.53
C ARG A 200 5.13 -1.91 20.20
N LEU A 201 5.42 -2.11 18.92
CA LEU A 201 6.17 -3.28 18.47
C LEU A 201 7.60 -3.25 19.02
N PHE A 202 8.13 -4.41 19.37
CA PHE A 202 9.54 -4.54 19.79
C PHE A 202 10.50 -4.11 18.68
N GLN A 203 10.17 -4.46 17.44
CA GLN A 203 10.85 -4.02 16.23
C GLN A 203 9.82 -3.43 15.28
N ALA A 204 10.06 -2.22 14.78
CA ALA A 204 9.08 -1.54 13.92
C ALA A 204 8.79 -2.34 12.64
N ALA A 205 9.78 -3.05 12.10
CA ALA A 205 9.64 -3.92 10.94
C ALA A 205 8.67 -5.10 11.14
N ASP A 206 8.36 -5.49 12.39
CA ASP A 206 7.35 -6.52 12.67
C ASP A 206 5.93 -6.09 12.21
N ILE A 207 5.72 -4.81 11.88
CA ILE A 207 4.45 -4.33 11.32
C ILE A 207 4.08 -5.06 10.02
N LEU A 208 5.07 -5.50 9.25
CA LEU A 208 4.87 -6.31 8.03
C LEU A 208 4.15 -7.63 8.32
N ARG A 209 4.20 -8.11 9.57
CA ARG A 209 3.54 -9.36 10.01
C ARG A 209 2.03 -9.19 10.21
N TYR A 210 1.55 -7.95 10.42
CA TYR A 210 0.11 -7.67 10.53
C TYR A 210 -0.59 -7.81 9.18
N CYS A 211 0.08 -7.38 8.10
CA CYS A 211 -0.48 -7.36 6.76
C CYS A 211 0.52 -7.96 5.74
N PRO A 212 0.89 -9.25 5.84
CA PRO A 212 1.91 -9.84 4.98
C PRO A 212 1.56 -9.68 3.50
N SER A 213 2.52 -9.24 2.69
CA SER A 213 2.35 -9.05 1.24
C SER A 213 1.32 -7.97 0.83
N LEU A 214 0.67 -7.29 1.78
CA LEU A 214 -0.23 -6.16 1.54
C LEU A 214 0.44 -4.81 1.79
N VAL A 215 1.50 -4.78 2.61
CA VAL A 215 2.29 -3.59 2.93
C VAL A 215 3.78 -3.82 2.70
N THR A 216 4.52 -2.73 2.50
CA THR A 216 5.98 -2.71 2.35
C THR A 216 6.57 -1.51 3.06
N ILE A 217 7.83 -1.63 3.49
CA ILE A 217 8.61 -0.49 3.99
C ILE A 217 9.44 0.04 2.83
N ALA A 218 9.44 1.35 2.63
CA ALA A 218 10.22 2.02 1.60
C ALA A 218 11.03 3.16 2.23
N GLU A 219 12.29 3.30 1.80
CA GLU A 219 13.13 4.43 2.18
C GLU A 219 12.73 5.64 1.33
N ALA A 220 12.28 6.72 1.98
CA ALA A 220 12.01 7.99 1.35
C ALA A 220 13.10 9.01 1.73
N THR A 221 13.80 9.54 0.74
CA THR A 221 14.82 10.58 0.96
C THR A 221 14.24 11.95 0.61
N ASN A 222 14.09 12.79 1.64
CA ASN A 222 13.81 14.22 1.48
C ASN A 222 15.13 15.01 1.45
N TYR A 223 15.06 16.31 1.21
CA TYR A 223 16.25 17.17 1.04
C TYR A 223 17.27 17.08 2.20
N ASP A 224 16.81 16.78 3.42
CA ASP A 224 17.64 16.78 4.63
C ASP A 224 17.75 15.41 5.33
N GLU A 225 16.81 14.48 5.10
CA GLU A 225 16.71 13.23 5.87
C GLU A 225 16.15 12.07 5.03
N THR A 226 16.65 10.86 5.28
CA THR A 226 16.07 9.59 4.79
C THR A 226 15.24 8.98 5.91
N VAL A 227 13.98 8.70 5.63
CA VAL A 227 13.03 8.11 6.58
C VAL A 227 12.40 6.85 6.00
N ASP A 228 12.16 5.87 6.86
CA ASP A 228 11.37 4.71 6.50
C ASP A 228 9.88 5.07 6.53
N GLU A 229 9.19 4.81 5.42
CA GLU A 229 7.75 4.97 5.28
C GLU A 229 7.07 3.63 5.07
N LEU A 230 5.85 3.50 5.60
CA LEU A 230 5.01 2.34 5.35
C LEU A 230 4.06 2.63 4.19
N HIS A 231 4.08 1.76 3.19
CA HIS A 231 3.27 1.86 1.99
C HIS A 231 2.43 0.60 1.80
N LEU A 232 1.35 0.70 1.04
CA LEU A 232 0.73 -0.49 0.45
C LEU A 232 1.74 -1.13 -0.50
N ALA A 233 1.82 -2.46 -0.51
CA ALA A 233 2.82 -3.19 -1.29
C ALA A 233 2.66 -2.98 -2.81
N HIS A 234 1.48 -2.58 -3.26
CA HIS A 234 1.19 -2.27 -4.66
C HIS A 234 -0.11 -1.44 -4.75
N PHE A 235 -0.24 -0.58 -5.77
CA PHE A 235 -1.45 0.23 -5.98
C PHE A 235 -2.72 -0.61 -6.10
N SER A 236 -2.65 -1.78 -6.76
CA SER A 236 -3.81 -2.68 -6.86
C SER A 236 -4.31 -3.24 -5.52
N VAL A 237 -3.51 -3.17 -4.45
CA VAL A 237 -4.01 -3.44 -3.08
C VAL A 237 -5.00 -2.34 -2.68
N LYS A 238 -4.66 -1.08 -2.94
CA LYS A 238 -5.54 0.06 -2.67
C LYS A 238 -6.85 -0.06 -3.43
N GLU A 239 -6.78 -0.41 -4.71
CA GLU A 239 -7.98 -0.62 -5.55
C GLU A 239 -8.89 -1.69 -4.96
N TYR A 240 -8.34 -2.85 -4.61
CA TYR A 240 -9.11 -3.93 -3.99
C TYR A 240 -9.75 -3.51 -2.66
N LEU A 241 -8.99 -2.81 -1.80
CA LEU A 241 -9.50 -2.38 -0.50
C LEU A 241 -10.66 -1.39 -0.67
N LEU A 242 -10.55 -0.42 -1.58
CA LEU A 242 -11.61 0.56 -1.85
C LEU A 242 -12.93 -0.05 -2.36
N GLU A 243 -12.92 -1.28 -2.88
CA GLU A 243 -14.16 -2.01 -3.23
C GLU A 243 -14.89 -2.58 -2.01
N GLN A 244 -14.27 -2.61 -0.83
CA GLN A 244 -14.86 -3.12 0.40
C GLN A 244 -15.42 -1.98 1.25
N ALA A 245 -16.63 -2.17 1.79
CA ALA A 245 -17.32 -1.14 2.58
C ALA A 245 -16.48 -0.63 3.76
N GLU A 246 -15.76 -1.49 4.49
CA GLU A 246 -14.97 -1.02 5.64
C GLU A 246 -13.82 -0.07 5.28
N PHE A 247 -13.40 0.01 4.01
CA PHE A 247 -12.35 0.91 3.53
C PHE A 247 -12.88 2.06 2.69
N ASP A 248 -14.20 2.25 2.60
CA ASP A 248 -14.75 3.46 1.99
C ASP A 248 -14.28 4.72 2.77
N LEU A 249 -14.33 5.89 2.13
CA LEU A 249 -13.80 7.12 2.72
C LEU A 249 -14.50 7.47 4.04
N GLU A 250 -15.80 7.29 4.15
CA GLU A 250 -16.59 7.61 5.34
C GLU A 250 -16.20 6.66 6.49
N SER A 251 -16.28 5.35 6.24
CA SER A 251 -15.93 4.31 7.23
C SER A 251 -14.50 4.45 7.74
N ALA A 252 -13.54 4.65 6.83
CA ALA A 252 -12.14 4.84 7.20
C ALA A 252 -11.91 6.16 7.94
N SER A 253 -12.59 7.24 7.54
CA SER A 253 -12.44 8.56 8.17
C SER A 253 -12.91 8.54 9.63
N ILE A 254 -13.98 7.80 9.96
CA ILE A 254 -14.41 7.58 11.35
C ILE A 254 -13.29 6.93 12.15
N VAL A 255 -12.69 5.86 11.61
CA VAL A 255 -11.60 5.13 12.28
C VAL A 255 -10.37 6.00 12.45
N ILE A 256 -9.94 6.70 11.40
CA ILE A 256 -8.76 7.58 11.43
C ILE A 256 -8.96 8.69 12.45
N THR A 257 -10.12 9.35 12.45
CA THR A 257 -10.46 10.43 13.39
C THR A 257 -10.42 9.93 14.83
N ARG A 258 -11.11 8.82 15.13
CA ARG A 258 -11.12 8.22 16.47
C ARG A 258 -9.72 7.84 16.93
N THR A 259 -8.93 7.21 16.06
CA THR A 259 -7.54 6.86 16.37
C THR A 259 -6.71 8.09 16.72
N CYS A 260 -6.78 9.15 15.92
CA CYS A 260 -6.03 10.38 16.15
C CYS A 260 -6.45 11.05 17.47
N LEU A 261 -7.76 11.15 17.75
CA LEU A 261 -8.27 11.76 18.98
C LEU A 261 -7.92 10.95 20.23
N THR A 262 -8.06 9.62 20.17
CA THR A 262 -7.65 8.73 21.27
C THR A 262 -6.15 8.88 21.54
N TYR A 263 -5.32 8.87 20.49
CA TYR A 263 -3.89 9.07 20.62
C TYR A 263 -3.56 10.42 21.27
N LEU A 264 -4.11 11.52 20.73
CA LEU A 264 -3.86 12.88 21.23
C LEU A 264 -4.35 13.08 22.67
N GLY A 265 -5.47 12.43 23.06
CA GLY A 265 -6.04 12.52 24.40
C GLY A 265 -5.19 11.88 25.50
N ASP A 266 -4.43 10.84 25.15
CA ASP A 266 -3.62 10.06 26.10
C ASP A 266 -2.18 10.59 26.24
N ILE A 267 -1.69 11.39 25.29
CA ILE A 267 -0.33 11.96 25.35
C ILE A 267 -0.25 13.21 26.25
N LYS A 268 -0.27 13.01 27.56
CA LYS A 268 -0.19 14.10 28.57
C LYS A 268 1.25 14.41 28.96
N ASN A 269 2.02 14.96 28.03
CA ASN A 269 3.41 15.37 28.26
C ASN A 269 3.68 16.81 27.77
N ASN A 270 4.86 17.36 28.07
CA ASN A 270 5.26 18.64 27.52
C ASN A 270 5.57 18.54 26.00
N CYS A 271 5.54 19.67 25.29
CA CYS A 271 5.72 19.68 23.83
C CYS A 271 7.06 19.10 23.36
N SER A 272 8.13 19.23 24.14
CA SER A 272 9.44 18.65 23.79
C SER A 272 9.40 17.12 23.78
N ILE A 273 8.82 16.52 24.82
CA ILE A 273 8.69 15.06 24.95
C ILE A 273 7.72 14.52 23.90
N ILE A 274 6.60 15.23 23.66
CA ILE A 274 5.65 14.86 22.60
C ILE A 274 6.35 14.80 21.23
N ARG A 275 7.20 15.79 20.91
CA ARG A 275 7.91 15.81 19.63
C ARG A 275 8.94 14.70 19.47
N SER A 276 9.61 14.28 20.55
CA SER A 276 10.66 13.26 20.48
C SER A 276 10.11 11.84 20.55
N ASP A 277 9.13 11.58 21.42
CA ASP A 277 8.78 10.23 21.84
C ASP A 277 7.42 9.77 21.26
N PHE A 278 6.66 10.67 20.64
CA PHE A 278 5.29 10.44 20.15
C PHE A 278 5.20 10.83 18.67
N PRO A 279 5.78 10.01 17.76
CA PRO A 279 6.00 10.39 16.36
C PRO A 279 4.70 10.70 15.60
N MET A 280 3.58 10.09 15.98
CA MET A 280 2.27 10.34 15.37
C MET A 280 1.60 11.65 15.82
N ALA A 281 2.09 12.31 16.88
CA ALA A 281 1.40 13.48 17.45
C ALA A 281 1.21 14.61 16.44
N ARG A 282 2.24 14.86 15.62
CA ARG A 282 2.17 15.89 14.57
C ARG A 282 1.16 15.51 13.49
N TYR A 283 1.26 14.30 12.93
CA TYR A 283 0.32 13.81 11.92
C TYR A 283 -1.12 13.89 12.43
N ALA A 284 -1.37 13.35 13.62
CA ALA A 284 -2.69 13.33 14.23
C ALA A 284 -3.24 14.75 14.39
N ALA A 285 -2.45 15.69 14.93
CA ALA A 285 -2.87 17.07 15.15
C ALA A 285 -3.11 17.85 13.84
N GLU A 286 -2.35 17.58 12.77
CA GLU A 286 -2.47 18.25 11.49
C GLU A 286 -3.70 17.79 10.69
N TYR A 287 -4.04 16.50 10.72
CA TYR A 287 -5.01 15.93 9.76
C TYR A 287 -6.33 15.45 10.35
N TRP A 288 -6.47 15.28 11.68
CA TRP A 288 -7.69 14.66 12.26
C TRP A 288 -8.98 15.40 11.89
N THR A 289 -8.97 16.73 11.81
CA THR A 289 -10.17 17.53 11.48
C THR A 289 -10.66 17.29 10.06
N GLU A 290 -9.74 17.04 9.11
CA GLU A 290 -10.13 16.77 7.72
C GLU A 290 -10.91 15.46 7.63
N TYR A 291 -10.44 14.42 8.33
CA TYR A 291 -11.15 13.15 8.41
C TYR A 291 -12.45 13.28 9.19
N ALA A 292 -12.49 14.09 10.26
CA ALA A 292 -13.74 14.33 10.99
C ALA A 292 -14.82 14.92 10.08
N VAL A 293 -14.47 15.91 9.23
CA VAL A 293 -15.39 16.50 8.25
C VAL A 293 -15.85 15.46 7.21
N SER A 294 -14.95 14.62 6.71
CA SER A 294 -15.30 13.52 5.78
C SER A 294 -16.17 12.44 6.41
N ALA A 295 -16.26 12.41 7.73
CA ALA A 295 -17.02 11.44 8.50
C ALA A 295 -18.35 12.03 9.05
N GLU A 296 -18.44 13.36 9.25
CA GLU A 296 -19.65 14.11 9.65
C GLU A 296 -20.74 14.17 8.57
N THR A 297 -20.45 13.76 7.34
CA THR A 297 -21.52 13.41 6.37
C THR A 297 -22.38 12.22 6.84
N SER A 298 -22.03 11.61 7.98
CA SER A 298 -22.76 10.59 8.74
C SER A 298 -22.99 11.07 10.19
N GLU A 299 -24.20 10.89 10.73
CA GLU A 299 -24.73 11.56 11.94
C GLU A 299 -24.03 11.26 13.31
N ASP A 300 -22.91 10.54 13.38
CA ASP A 300 -22.49 9.84 14.63
C ASP A 300 -21.22 10.36 15.37
N ILE A 301 -20.62 11.50 15.00
CA ILE A 301 -19.31 11.90 15.58
C ILE A 301 -19.40 12.90 16.74
N VAL A 302 -20.57 13.52 16.95
CA VAL A 302 -20.74 14.61 17.93
C VAL A 302 -20.56 14.15 19.39
N ARG A 303 -20.55 12.84 19.69
CA ARG A 303 -20.43 12.35 21.07
C ARG A 303 -19.00 12.25 21.61
N THR A 304 -18.00 12.02 20.75
CA THR A 304 -16.61 11.81 21.24
C THR A 304 -15.92 13.13 21.61
N THR A 305 -16.32 14.25 21.01
CA THR A 305 -15.77 15.58 21.32
C THR A 305 -16.25 16.13 22.66
N LEU A 306 -17.41 15.69 23.15
CA LEU A 306 -18.01 16.21 24.39
C LEU A 306 -17.53 15.51 25.67
N ASP A 307 -17.05 14.27 25.60
CA ASP A 307 -16.56 13.54 26.79
C ASP A 307 -15.10 13.90 27.19
N SER A 308 -14.40 14.70 26.36
CA SER A 308 -13.04 15.20 26.67
C SER A 308 -13.04 16.54 27.42
N GLN A 309 -14.21 17.17 27.60
CA GLN A 309 -14.39 18.29 28.52
C GLN A 309 -15.24 17.83 29.72
N GLY A 310 -14.59 17.17 30.67
CA GLY A 310 -15.19 16.98 32.00
C GLY A 310 -15.53 18.35 32.62
N PRO A 311 -16.65 18.46 33.36
CA PRO A 311 -17.11 19.72 33.93
C PRO A 311 -16.11 20.21 34.98
N GLN A 312 -15.53 21.39 34.73
CA GLN A 312 -15.00 22.23 35.79
C GLN A 312 -16.17 23.01 36.39
N GLU A 313 -16.72 22.54 37.50
CA GLU A 313 -17.52 23.39 38.40
C GLU A 313 -17.02 23.25 39.84
N ILE A 314 -16.49 24.38 40.32
CA ILE A 314 -16.37 24.98 41.67
C ILE A 314 -16.63 24.09 42.88
#